data_AF-A0A1F0PQ01-F1
#
_entry.id   AF-A0A1F0PQ01-F1
#
_cell.length_a   1.000
_cell.length_b   1.000
_cell.length_c   1.000
_cell.angle_alpha   90.00
_cell.angle_beta   90.00
_cell.angle_gamma   90.00
#
_symmetry.space_group_name_H-M   'P 1'
#
loop_
_entity.id
_entity.type
_entity.pdbx_description
1 polymer ?
#
loop_
_entity_poly.entity_id
_entity_poly.type
_entity_poly.pdbx_seq_one_letter_code
_entity_poly.pdbx_strand_id
1 'polypeptide(L)'
;MADDKNTANTSPFPEGYQPQSRRERREMEEYFARLAAEKTADEKASTEKAAPWSAVSSTESDTKSTSERDHEVVASAEASAASADAAVATSSAAKNTKREEATDEETAADVETTKDFSEMTPRERRKAKRAEQAELTYSQAQEEGRLGEWLWVQAREGGTVILYALVIAFLVKTFLLRGFYIPSGSMEQTLQVNDRVFINVAGSYFSEPKRGDVIVFKDSQGWIPSTQKTSSPLKDALSFAGILPDTSSNFLVKRVIGTPGDVVESDGNGKIKVNGVEITEPYLYPGNPPSELAFKVTVPAGKYFVMGDHRSNSADSRYHISDGTAFISKDDVQGNVFVVAWPLNHFGLLQDQSSVFSSIPEPTSTPSE
;
A
#
# COMPACT_ATOMS: atom_id res chain seq x y z
N MET A 1 -17.36 -0.97 -69.13
CA MET A 1 -16.26 -0.25 -68.44
C MET A 1 -16.69 -0.06 -67.00
N ALA A 2 -16.04 -0.77 -66.07
CA ALA A 2 -16.29 -0.64 -64.64
C ALA A 2 -15.41 0.48 -64.09
N ASP A 3 -16.01 1.43 -63.38
CA ASP A 3 -15.31 2.54 -62.74
C ASP A 3 -14.51 2.04 -61.54
N ASP A 4 -13.19 2.21 -61.63
CA ASP A 4 -12.22 1.87 -60.60
C ASP A 4 -12.28 2.94 -59.49
N LYS A 5 -13.06 2.69 -58.44
CA LYS A 5 -13.11 3.51 -57.20
C LYS A 5 -12.28 2.85 -56.10
N ASN A 6 -10.97 2.80 -56.26
CA ASN A 6 -10.08 2.54 -55.14
C ASN A 6 -9.71 3.87 -54.46
N THR A 7 -10.64 4.41 -53.67
CA THR A 7 -10.30 5.45 -52.68
C THR A 7 -9.80 4.72 -51.45
N ALA A 8 -8.48 4.71 -51.27
CA ALA A 8 -7.82 4.13 -50.11
C ALA A 8 -8.42 4.75 -48.84
N ASN A 9 -9.11 3.93 -48.06
CA ASN A 9 -9.59 4.27 -46.73
C ASN A 9 -8.37 4.33 -45.80
N THR A 10 -7.61 5.43 -45.85
CA THR A 10 -6.53 5.70 -44.90
C THR A 10 -7.18 6.20 -43.62
N SER A 11 -7.45 5.25 -42.73
CA SER A 11 -7.85 5.58 -41.36
C SER A 11 -6.80 6.49 -40.74
N PRO A 12 -7.16 7.64 -40.14
CA PRO A 12 -6.20 8.51 -39.46
C PRO A 12 -5.67 7.90 -38.14
N PHE A 13 -6.11 6.69 -37.81
CA PHE A 13 -5.74 5.99 -36.59
C PHE A 13 -4.57 5.04 -36.81
N PRO A 14 -3.73 4.81 -35.77
CA PRO A 14 -2.68 3.80 -35.80
C PRO A 14 -3.21 2.41 -36.18
N GLU A 15 -2.37 1.62 -36.83
CA GLU A 15 -2.71 0.26 -37.24
C GLU A 15 -3.11 -0.58 -36.01
N GLY A 16 -4.32 -1.16 -36.04
CA GLY A 16 -4.89 -1.92 -34.92
C GLY A 16 -5.77 -1.13 -33.94
N TYR A 17 -5.86 0.19 -34.05
CA TYR A 17 -6.77 0.99 -33.20
C TYR A 17 -8.18 1.06 -33.79
N GLN A 18 -9.18 0.64 -33.01
CA GLN A 18 -10.60 0.73 -33.35
C GLN A 18 -11.36 1.55 -32.30
N PRO A 19 -11.94 2.71 -32.65
CA PRO A 19 -12.67 3.53 -31.69
C PRO A 19 -13.96 2.83 -31.22
N GLN A 20 -14.24 2.87 -29.92
CA GLN A 20 -15.38 2.16 -29.31
C GLN A 20 -16.69 2.97 -29.42
N SER A 21 -16.61 4.26 -29.74
CA SER A 21 -17.78 5.12 -29.95
C SER A 21 -17.56 6.18 -31.04
N ARG A 22 -18.66 6.71 -31.60
CA ARG A 22 -18.59 7.83 -32.57
C ARG A 22 -18.01 9.11 -31.97
N ARG A 23 -18.19 9.32 -30.67
CA ARG A 23 -17.66 10.48 -29.95
C ARG A 23 -16.13 10.36 -29.80
N GLU A 24 -15.66 9.21 -29.35
CA GLU A 24 -14.23 8.90 -29.23
C GLU A 24 -13.53 8.99 -30.59
N ARG A 25 -14.17 8.50 -31.66
CA ARG A 25 -13.65 8.64 -33.02
C ARG A 25 -13.38 10.10 -33.39
N ARG A 26 -14.31 11.01 -33.07
CA ARG A 26 -14.18 12.44 -33.37
C ARG A 26 -13.09 13.09 -32.52
N GLU A 27 -13.03 12.75 -31.23
CA GLU A 27 -12.00 13.26 -30.32
C GLU A 27 -10.59 12.83 -30.77
N MET A 28 -10.44 11.59 -31.24
CA MET A 28 -9.18 11.06 -31.78
C MET A 28 -8.82 11.66 -33.15
N GLU A 29 -9.80 11.89 -34.03
CA GLU A 29 -9.58 12.60 -35.30
C GLU A 29 -9.08 14.03 -35.07
N GLU A 30 -9.65 14.75 -34.09
CA GLU A 30 -9.21 16.10 -33.71
C GLU A 30 -7.80 16.08 -33.08
N TYR A 31 -7.48 15.06 -32.28
CA TYR A 31 -6.16 14.87 -31.69
C TYR A 31 -5.06 14.64 -32.74
N PHE A 32 -5.28 13.71 -33.68
CA PHE A 32 -4.30 13.43 -34.73
C PHE A 32 -4.15 14.57 -35.72
N ALA A 33 -5.22 15.33 -35.99
CA ALA A 33 -5.14 16.54 -36.80
C ALA A 33 -4.23 17.62 -36.16
N ARG A 34 -4.25 17.75 -34.82
CA ARG A 34 -3.36 18.67 -34.10
C ARG A 34 -1.90 18.23 -34.16
N LEU A 35 -1.64 16.94 -33.95
CA LEU A 35 -0.28 16.39 -34.09
C LEU A 35 0.29 16.57 -35.49
N ALA A 36 -0.53 16.40 -36.53
CA ALA A 36 -0.11 16.64 -37.91
C ALA A 36 0.17 18.14 -38.17
N ALA A 37 -0.63 19.04 -37.60
CA ALA A 37 -0.40 20.48 -37.69
C ALA A 37 0.87 20.92 -36.94
N GLU A 38 1.16 20.32 -35.79
CA GLU A 38 2.37 20.57 -35.01
C GLU A 38 3.63 20.07 -35.74
N LYS A 39 3.58 18.85 -36.28
CA LYS A 39 4.69 18.28 -37.07
C LYS A 39 4.99 19.07 -38.34
N THR A 40 3.95 19.59 -39.02
CA THR A 40 4.14 20.46 -40.19
C THR A 40 4.64 21.86 -39.83
N ALA A 41 4.35 22.35 -38.62
CA ALA A 41 4.95 23.57 -38.10
C ALA A 41 6.43 23.38 -37.76
N ASP A 42 6.81 22.25 -37.17
CA ASP A 42 8.20 21.90 -36.87
C ASP A 42 9.05 21.68 -38.13
N GLU A 43 8.49 21.06 -39.18
CA GLU A 43 9.16 20.92 -40.48
C GLU A 43 9.38 22.28 -41.17
N LYS A 44 8.45 23.22 -41.05
CA LYS A 44 8.61 24.59 -41.56
C LYS A 44 9.64 25.39 -40.75
N ALA A 45 9.63 25.25 -39.42
CA ALA A 45 10.59 25.92 -38.55
C ALA A 45 12.03 25.39 -38.73
N SER A 46 12.19 24.11 -39.10
CA SER A 46 13.49 23.52 -39.39
C SER A 46 14.03 23.87 -40.79
N THR A 47 13.15 24.09 -41.78
CA THR A 47 13.58 24.53 -43.13
C THR A 47 14.00 26.00 -43.19
N GLU A 48 13.47 26.88 -42.34
CA GLU A 48 13.93 28.28 -42.25
C GLU A 48 15.31 28.45 -41.58
N LYS A 49 15.78 27.46 -40.81
CA LYS A 49 17.09 27.49 -40.12
C LYS A 49 18.27 26.99 -40.98
N ALA A 50 18.01 26.49 -42.19
CA ALA A 50 19.02 25.85 -43.04
C ALA A 50 19.26 26.63 -44.35
N ALA A 51 19.79 27.86 -44.24
CA ALA A 51 20.43 28.55 -45.37
C ALA A 51 21.85 28.97 -44.96
N PRO A 52 22.92 28.34 -45.51
CA PRO A 52 24.29 28.70 -45.14
C PRO A 52 24.92 29.65 -46.17
N TRP A 53 25.55 30.70 -45.65
CA TRP A 53 26.60 31.45 -46.36
C TRP A 53 27.87 30.60 -46.50
N SER A 54 28.54 30.86 -47.61
CA SER A 54 29.70 30.17 -48.16
C SER A 54 30.99 30.32 -47.34
N ALA A 55 31.84 29.28 -47.36
CA ALA A 55 33.14 29.27 -48.08
C ALA A 55 34.30 28.58 -47.33
N VAL A 56 35.16 27.93 -48.15
CA VAL A 56 36.57 27.51 -47.94
C VAL A 56 36.77 26.22 -47.12
N SER A 57 36.95 25.04 -47.74
CA SER A 57 38.09 24.44 -48.48
C SER A 57 39.20 23.82 -47.61
N SER A 58 39.41 22.52 -47.84
CA SER A 58 40.68 21.76 -48.00
C SER A 58 40.52 20.34 -47.38
N THR A 59 40.45 19.25 -48.17
CA THR A 59 41.57 18.37 -48.62
C THR A 59 42.24 17.71 -47.40
N GLU A 60 42.42 16.40 -47.21
CA GLU A 60 42.62 15.23 -48.08
C GLU A 60 42.60 13.98 -47.17
N SER A 61 42.24 12.81 -47.75
CA SER A 61 42.80 11.44 -47.60
C SER A 61 43.20 10.87 -46.19
N ASP A 62 43.17 9.58 -45.87
CA ASP A 62 43.42 8.36 -46.63
C ASP A 62 43.15 7.10 -45.75
N THR A 63 42.75 5.99 -46.40
CA THR A 63 43.10 4.56 -46.13
C THR A 63 42.73 3.85 -44.80
N LYS A 64 41.95 2.75 -44.81
CA LYS A 64 42.31 1.31 -45.05
C LYS A 64 42.88 0.63 -43.80
N SER A 65 42.63 -0.62 -43.40
CA SER A 65 41.60 -1.67 -43.56
C SER A 65 41.95 -2.78 -42.54
N THR A 66 41.07 -3.79 -42.41
CA THR A 66 41.36 -5.22 -42.10
C THR A 66 41.94 -5.54 -40.70
N SER A 67 41.66 -6.65 -40.01
CA SER A 67 40.94 -7.93 -40.20
C SER A 67 41.15 -8.70 -38.87
N GLU A 68 40.17 -9.39 -38.27
CA GLU A 68 39.87 -10.83 -38.41
C GLU A 68 40.19 -11.71 -37.17
N ARG A 69 39.26 -12.65 -36.90
CA ARG A 69 39.36 -14.01 -36.31
C ARG A 69 39.54 -14.17 -34.80
N ASP A 70 39.04 -15.21 -34.10
CA ASP A 70 38.00 -16.27 -34.27
C ASP A 70 37.99 -17.12 -32.97
N HIS A 71 37.00 -18.03 -32.86
CA HIS A 71 36.80 -19.19 -31.94
C HIS A 71 35.96 -18.93 -30.68
N GLU A 72 34.74 -19.46 -30.46
CA GLU A 72 34.06 -20.76 -30.66
C GLU A 72 33.97 -21.62 -29.37
N VAL A 73 32.75 -21.67 -28.80
CA VAL A 73 31.94 -22.80 -28.25
C VAL A 73 32.62 -23.87 -27.37
N VAL A 74 32.06 -24.21 -26.20
CA VAL A 74 31.38 -25.51 -25.88
C VAL A 74 30.64 -25.41 -24.53
N ALA A 75 29.40 -25.92 -24.50
CA ALA A 75 28.62 -26.24 -23.31
C ALA A 75 28.42 -27.76 -23.18
N SER A 76 28.18 -28.20 -21.93
CA SER A 76 27.44 -29.39 -21.47
C SER A 76 28.19 -30.62 -20.94
N ALA A 77 27.52 -31.19 -19.92
CA ALA A 77 27.54 -32.57 -19.40
C ALA A 77 28.78 -32.99 -18.58
N GLU A 78 28.72 -33.78 -17.50
CA GLU A 78 27.73 -34.66 -16.86
C GLU A 78 28.25 -34.96 -15.42
N ALA A 79 27.42 -34.98 -14.38
CA ALA A 79 26.84 -36.18 -13.73
C ALA A 79 27.83 -37.22 -13.16
N SER A 80 27.62 -37.60 -11.88
CA SER A 80 27.85 -38.92 -11.25
C SER A 80 28.09 -38.74 -9.74
N ALA A 81 27.58 -39.53 -8.79
CA ALA A 81 26.56 -40.58 -8.73
C ALA A 81 26.40 -41.01 -7.25
N ALA A 82 25.23 -41.58 -6.96
CA ALA A 82 24.97 -42.70 -6.01
C ALA A 82 25.25 -42.47 -4.50
N SER A 83 24.53 -43.06 -3.54
CA SER A 83 23.72 -44.29 -3.46
C SER A 83 22.78 -44.22 -2.23
N ALA A 84 21.54 -44.73 -2.33
CA ALA A 84 20.95 -45.90 -1.63
C ALA A 84 21.13 -45.91 -0.08
N ASP A 85 20.12 -46.11 0.77
CA ASP A 85 19.39 -47.36 0.93
C ASP A 85 18.31 -47.28 2.04
N ALA A 86 17.37 -48.23 1.93
CA ALA A 86 16.58 -48.94 2.95
C ALA A 86 15.71 -48.23 4.01
N ALA A 87 14.45 -48.66 4.00
CA ALA A 87 13.48 -48.64 5.09
C ALA A 87 13.86 -49.58 6.27
N VAL A 88 13.31 -49.30 7.46
CA VAL A 88 12.49 -50.19 8.32
C VAL A 88 12.51 -49.70 9.78
N ALA A 89 11.39 -49.97 10.43
CA ALA A 89 10.80 -49.43 11.65
C ALA A 89 11.40 -49.83 13.02
N THR A 90 10.73 -49.30 14.05
CA THR A 90 10.63 -49.69 15.50
C THR A 90 11.64 -49.04 16.46
N SER A 91 11.31 -48.61 17.68
CA SER A 91 10.04 -48.43 18.43
C SER A 91 10.31 -47.71 19.77
N SER A 92 9.22 -47.38 20.48
CA SER A 92 9.03 -47.13 21.94
C SER A 92 8.88 -45.66 22.37
N ALA A 93 8.01 -45.27 23.31
CA ALA A 93 6.82 -45.86 23.94
C ALA A 93 6.22 -44.79 24.88
N ALA A 94 4.89 -44.66 24.95
CA ALA A 94 4.07 -44.23 26.10
C ALA A 94 2.61 -44.02 25.63
N LYS A 95 1.81 -45.08 25.47
CA LYS A 95 0.89 -45.67 26.46
C LYS A 95 -0.27 -44.75 26.85
N ASN A 96 -1.35 -44.84 26.09
CA ASN A 96 -2.70 -44.41 26.45
C ASN A 96 -3.62 -45.63 26.30
N THR A 97 -4.32 -46.03 27.36
CA THR A 97 -5.25 -47.17 27.34
C THR A 97 -6.67 -46.73 27.67
N LYS A 98 -7.52 -47.12 26.72
CA LYS A 98 -8.97 -47.02 26.50
C LYS A 98 -9.81 -47.75 27.56
N ARG A 99 -11.05 -47.28 27.77
CA ARG A 99 -12.24 -48.10 28.09
C ARG A 99 -13.50 -47.24 27.82
N GLU A 100 -14.10 -47.31 26.65
CA GLU A 100 -15.26 -48.17 26.28
C GLU A 100 -16.43 -48.12 27.27
N GLU A 101 -17.47 -47.41 26.82
CA GLU A 101 -18.78 -47.20 27.40
C GLU A 101 -19.72 -48.22 26.75
N ALA A 102 -20.34 -49.06 27.58
CA ALA A 102 -21.41 -49.96 27.19
C ALA A 102 -22.74 -49.33 27.62
N THR A 103 -23.66 -49.32 26.67
CA THR A 103 -25.09 -49.04 26.81
C THR A 103 -25.76 -50.05 27.73
N ASP A 104 -26.64 -49.59 28.61
CA ASP A 104 -27.85 -50.33 29.00
C ASP A 104 -28.96 -49.31 29.35
N GLU A 105 -30.13 -49.55 28.74
CA GLU A 105 -31.41 -48.92 29.05
C GLU A 105 -31.86 -49.31 30.47
N GLU A 106 -32.39 -48.37 31.25
CA GLU A 106 -33.55 -48.70 32.09
C GLU A 106 -34.41 -47.48 32.44
N THR A 107 -35.69 -47.79 32.55
CA THR A 107 -36.87 -46.96 32.51
C THR A 107 -37.22 -46.38 33.88
N ALA A 108 -37.87 -45.22 33.87
CA ALA A 108 -38.73 -44.60 34.88
C ALA A 108 -38.86 -45.25 36.28
N ALA A 109 -38.54 -44.48 37.31
CA ALA A 109 -39.30 -44.48 38.58
C ALA A 109 -39.09 -43.16 39.33
N ASP A 110 -40.20 -42.49 39.63
CA ASP A 110 -40.32 -41.42 40.61
C ASP A 110 -39.69 -41.81 41.95
N VAL A 111 -38.72 -41.03 42.44
CA VAL A 111 -38.36 -40.99 43.87
C VAL A 111 -37.89 -39.57 44.21
N GLU A 112 -38.76 -38.81 44.88
CA GLU A 112 -38.36 -37.69 45.74
C GLU A 112 -37.16 -38.11 46.58
N THR A 113 -35.99 -37.52 46.36
CA THR A 113 -34.88 -37.68 47.29
C THR A 113 -34.46 -36.31 47.80
N THR A 114 -35.12 -35.90 48.88
CA THR A 114 -34.58 -34.97 49.87
C THR A 114 -33.24 -35.54 50.39
N LYS A 115 -32.14 -35.24 49.70
CA LYS A 115 -30.80 -35.56 50.19
C LYS A 115 -30.43 -34.59 51.30
N ASP A 116 -30.41 -35.11 52.51
CA ASP A 116 -30.02 -34.46 53.75
C ASP A 116 -28.63 -33.81 53.62
N PHE A 117 -28.54 -32.51 53.91
CA PHE A 117 -27.36 -31.66 53.75
C PHE A 117 -26.20 -32.05 54.68
N SER A 118 -26.37 -33.04 55.57
CA SER A 118 -25.42 -33.44 56.63
C SER A 118 -24.10 -34.04 56.12
N GLU A 119 -24.06 -34.69 54.95
CA GLU A 119 -22.89 -35.49 54.53
C GLU A 119 -22.01 -34.86 53.42
N MET A 120 -22.30 -33.64 52.97
CA MET A 120 -21.50 -33.01 51.90
C MET A 120 -20.21 -32.36 52.44
N THR A 121 -19.09 -32.59 51.75
CA THR A 121 -17.83 -31.91 52.06
C THR A 121 -17.97 -30.39 51.84
N PRO A 122 -17.18 -29.54 52.54
CA PRO A 122 -17.28 -28.08 52.39
C PRO A 122 -17.07 -27.57 50.95
N ARG A 123 -16.35 -28.35 50.13
CA ARG A 123 -16.14 -28.06 48.70
C ARG A 123 -17.38 -28.39 47.87
N GLU A 124 -18.05 -29.49 48.15
CA GLU A 124 -19.31 -29.86 47.49
C GLU A 124 -20.44 -28.93 47.87
N ARG A 125 -20.57 -28.50 49.14
CA ARG A 125 -21.55 -27.46 49.52
C ARG A 125 -21.31 -26.12 48.83
N ARG A 126 -20.05 -25.71 48.63
CA ARG A 126 -19.73 -24.48 47.89
C ARG A 126 -19.98 -24.62 46.39
N LYS A 127 -19.77 -25.82 45.83
CA LYS A 127 -20.05 -26.14 44.43
C LYS A 127 -21.56 -26.25 44.18
N ALA A 128 -22.30 -26.86 45.11
CA ALA A 128 -23.75 -26.93 45.13
C ALA A 128 -24.39 -25.56 45.35
N LYS A 129 -23.93 -24.74 46.32
CA LYS A 129 -24.38 -23.35 46.46
C LYS A 129 -24.07 -22.48 45.24
N ARG A 130 -22.93 -22.69 44.58
CA ARG A 130 -22.60 -22.00 43.32
C ARG A 130 -23.45 -22.48 42.16
N ALA A 131 -23.79 -23.77 42.11
CA ALA A 131 -24.70 -24.33 41.12
C ALA A 131 -26.13 -23.81 41.36
N GLU A 132 -26.59 -23.76 42.60
CA GLU A 132 -27.89 -23.23 43.05
C GLU A 132 -27.99 -21.70 42.84
N GLN A 133 -26.92 -20.94 43.12
CA GLN A 133 -26.85 -19.51 42.79
C GLN A 133 -26.69 -19.23 41.28
N ALA A 134 -26.16 -20.18 40.52
CA ALA A 134 -26.09 -20.12 39.06
C ALA A 134 -27.35 -20.72 38.39
N GLU A 135 -28.26 -21.32 39.16
CA GLU A 135 -29.58 -21.82 38.73
C GLU A 135 -30.74 -20.85 39.05
N LEU A 136 -30.45 -19.68 39.61
CA LEU A 136 -31.35 -18.50 39.62
C LEU A 136 -31.57 -17.91 38.20
N THR A 137 -31.49 -18.74 37.16
CA THR A 137 -31.06 -18.32 35.82
C THR A 137 -32.15 -18.36 34.74
N TYR A 138 -33.27 -19.05 34.91
CA TYR A 138 -34.38 -18.97 33.94
C TYR A 138 -35.67 -19.61 34.49
N SER A 139 -35.53 -20.78 35.12
CA SER A 139 -36.61 -21.58 35.69
C SER A 139 -37.38 -20.87 36.80
N GLN A 140 -36.67 -20.22 37.74
CA GLN A 140 -37.31 -19.46 38.83
C GLN A 140 -38.01 -18.17 38.34
N ALA A 141 -37.47 -17.51 37.31
CA ALA A 141 -38.13 -16.34 36.70
C ALA A 141 -39.42 -16.71 35.94
N GLN A 142 -39.48 -17.94 35.40
CA GLN A 142 -40.65 -18.51 34.73
C GLN A 142 -41.76 -18.88 35.73
N GLU A 143 -41.43 -19.45 36.90
CA GLU A 143 -42.41 -19.77 37.95
C GLU A 143 -43.00 -18.53 38.63
N GLU A 144 -42.22 -17.47 38.82
CA GLU A 144 -42.70 -16.22 39.46
C GLU A 144 -43.42 -15.26 38.50
N GLY A 145 -43.52 -15.58 37.19
CA GLY A 145 -44.09 -14.67 36.18
C GLY A 145 -43.27 -13.41 35.92
N ARG A 146 -42.01 -13.37 36.37
CA ARG A 146 -41.08 -12.22 36.31
C ARG A 146 -40.08 -12.30 35.16
N LEU A 147 -40.39 -13.12 34.14
CA LEU A 147 -39.64 -13.24 32.90
C LEU A 147 -39.33 -11.88 32.25
N GLY A 148 -40.25 -10.92 32.34
CA GLY A 148 -40.05 -9.56 31.85
C GLY A 148 -38.90 -8.82 32.56
N GLU A 149 -38.80 -8.95 33.88
CA GLU A 149 -37.73 -8.32 34.67
C GLU A 149 -36.38 -8.99 34.41
N TRP A 150 -36.36 -10.33 34.32
CA TRP A 150 -35.15 -11.09 33.99
C TRP A 150 -34.65 -10.76 32.57
N LEU A 151 -35.55 -10.75 31.57
CA LEU A 151 -35.23 -10.34 30.20
C LEU A 151 -34.76 -8.89 30.13
N TRP A 152 -35.34 -7.99 30.92
CA TRP A 152 -34.95 -6.58 30.95
C TRP A 152 -33.56 -6.37 31.57
N VAL A 153 -33.23 -7.11 32.64
CA VAL A 153 -31.88 -7.12 33.23
C VAL A 153 -30.85 -7.66 32.23
N GLN A 154 -31.13 -8.79 31.58
CA GLN A 154 -30.26 -9.36 30.55
C GLN A 154 -30.10 -8.41 29.34
N ALA A 155 -31.19 -7.79 28.88
CA ALA A 155 -31.15 -6.81 27.79
C ALA A 155 -30.37 -5.55 28.18
N ARG A 156 -30.49 -5.07 29.41
CA ARG A 156 -29.72 -3.91 29.90
C ARG A 156 -28.24 -4.23 30.02
N GLU A 157 -27.89 -5.37 30.61
CA GLU A 157 -26.49 -5.79 30.79
C GLU A 157 -25.83 -6.09 29.44
N GLY A 158 -26.48 -6.89 28.60
CA GLY A 158 -26.02 -7.18 27.23
C GLY A 158 -25.97 -5.91 26.36
N GLY A 159 -27.00 -5.06 26.46
CA GLY A 159 -27.05 -3.77 25.77
C GLY A 159 -25.94 -2.82 26.19
N THR A 160 -25.55 -2.83 27.47
CA THR A 160 -24.42 -2.01 27.97
C THR A 160 -23.09 -2.48 27.42
N VAL A 161 -22.86 -3.80 27.33
CA VAL A 161 -21.65 -4.34 26.69
C VAL A 161 -21.60 -3.99 25.21
N ILE A 162 -22.72 -4.14 24.49
CA ILE A 162 -22.83 -3.76 23.08
C ILE A 162 -22.58 -2.25 22.92
N LEU A 163 -23.14 -1.43 23.80
CA LEU A 163 -22.91 0.02 23.79
C LEU A 163 -21.42 0.34 23.96
N TYR A 164 -20.74 -0.25 24.95
CA TYR A 164 -19.30 -0.03 25.13
C TYR A 164 -18.50 -0.52 23.92
N ALA A 165 -18.84 -1.68 23.36
CA ALA A 165 -18.20 -2.18 22.14
C ALA A 165 -18.37 -1.22 20.97
N LEU A 166 -19.58 -0.67 20.78
CA LEU A 166 -19.86 0.32 19.73
C LEU A 166 -19.15 1.64 19.96
N VAL A 167 -19.07 2.13 21.21
CA VAL A 167 -18.35 3.36 21.55
C VAL A 167 -16.85 3.18 21.33
N ILE A 168 -16.27 2.07 21.78
CA ILE A 168 -14.84 1.76 21.55
C ILE A 168 -14.57 1.63 20.05
N ALA A 169 -15.39 0.87 19.32
CA ALA A 169 -15.26 0.74 17.87
C ALA A 169 -15.40 2.09 17.16
N PHE A 170 -16.32 2.94 17.60
CA PHE A 170 -16.49 4.30 17.09
C PHE A 170 -15.24 5.14 17.33
N LEU A 171 -14.70 5.16 18.56
CA LEU A 171 -13.50 5.92 18.91
C LEU A 171 -12.26 5.43 18.14
N VAL A 172 -12.05 4.11 18.08
CA VAL A 172 -10.96 3.52 17.30
C VAL A 172 -11.09 3.92 15.83
N LYS A 173 -12.29 3.82 15.27
CA LYS A 173 -12.54 4.16 13.87
C LYS A 173 -12.41 5.66 13.58
N THR A 174 -12.83 6.54 14.49
CA THR A 174 -12.76 8.00 14.27
C THR A 174 -11.36 8.55 14.51
N PHE A 175 -10.62 8.04 15.50
CA PHE A 175 -9.36 8.65 15.93
C PHE A 175 -8.10 7.87 15.51
N LEU A 176 -8.20 6.57 15.21
CA LEU A 176 -7.01 5.75 14.90
C LEU A 176 -6.90 5.37 13.42
N LEU A 177 -8.01 5.27 12.69
CA LEU A 177 -8.04 4.69 11.35
C LEU A 177 -8.68 5.63 10.32
N ARG A 178 -7.86 6.24 9.46
CA ARG A 178 -8.36 6.99 8.30
C ARG A 178 -8.00 6.27 7.01
N GLY A 179 -9.00 6.10 6.13
CA GLY A 179 -8.85 5.40 4.86
C GLY A 179 -8.59 6.33 3.68
N PHE A 180 -7.59 6.00 2.87
CA PHE A 180 -7.24 6.69 1.63
C PHE A 180 -7.31 5.74 0.44
N TYR A 181 -7.64 6.29 -0.73
CA TYR A 181 -7.58 5.57 -2.01
C TYR A 181 -6.35 6.02 -2.80
N ILE A 182 -5.64 5.08 -3.44
CA ILE A 182 -4.43 5.35 -4.21
C ILE A 182 -4.77 5.46 -5.71
N PRO A 183 -4.80 6.68 -6.29
CA PRO A 183 -5.17 6.88 -7.69
C PRO A 183 -3.99 6.78 -8.67
N SER A 184 -2.74 6.70 -8.18
CA SER A 184 -1.52 6.85 -8.99
C SER A 184 -0.51 5.72 -8.77
N GLY A 185 0.30 5.43 -9.79
CA GLY A 185 1.34 4.40 -9.75
C GLY A 185 2.70 4.86 -9.18
N SER A 186 2.80 6.06 -8.61
CA SER A 186 4.09 6.60 -8.10
C SER A 186 4.72 5.79 -6.95
N MET A 187 3.93 4.92 -6.33
CA MET A 187 4.36 4.02 -5.25
C MET A 187 4.30 2.54 -5.65
N GLU A 188 4.15 2.23 -6.96
CA GLU A 188 4.14 0.84 -7.45
C GLU A 188 5.38 0.07 -6.97
N GLN A 189 5.22 -1.25 -6.79
CA GLN A 189 6.02 -2.16 -5.96
C GLN A 189 5.59 -2.20 -4.49
N THR A 190 5.27 -1.05 -3.88
CA THR A 190 4.82 -0.98 -2.48
C THR A 190 3.31 -0.81 -2.36
N LEU A 191 2.73 0.10 -3.15
CA LEU A 191 1.30 0.37 -3.23
C LEU A 191 0.87 0.34 -4.70
N GLN A 192 -0.18 -0.41 -4.99
CA GLN A 192 -0.73 -0.56 -6.32
C GLN A 192 -1.82 0.48 -6.58
N VAL A 193 -2.04 0.77 -7.87
CA VAL A 193 -3.17 1.62 -8.28
C VAL A 193 -4.48 0.93 -7.85
N ASN A 194 -5.38 1.71 -7.26
CA ASN A 194 -6.65 1.29 -6.65
C ASN A 194 -6.57 0.67 -5.25
N ASP A 195 -5.40 0.63 -4.63
CA ASP A 195 -5.30 0.22 -3.22
C ASP A 195 -6.12 1.15 -2.33
N ARG A 196 -6.75 0.57 -1.30
CA ARG A 196 -7.33 1.31 -0.18
C ARG A 196 -6.47 1.05 1.03
N VAL A 197 -5.88 2.11 1.55
CA VAL A 197 -4.92 2.03 2.65
C VAL A 197 -5.48 2.69 3.89
N PHE A 198 -5.09 2.19 5.07
CA PHE A 198 -5.31 2.91 6.32
C PHE A 198 -4.01 3.53 6.83
N ILE A 199 -4.15 4.72 7.40
CA ILE A 199 -3.07 5.39 8.11
C ILE A 199 -3.31 5.40 9.61
N ASN A 200 -2.21 5.43 10.37
CA ASN A 200 -2.24 5.64 11.81
C ASN A 200 -2.25 7.15 12.10
N VAL A 201 -3.44 7.70 12.33
CA VAL A 201 -3.62 9.15 12.56
C VAL A 201 -3.06 9.57 13.92
N ALA A 202 -3.28 8.77 14.97
CA ALA A 202 -2.69 9.05 16.29
C ALA A 202 -1.16 9.06 16.25
N GLY A 203 -0.57 8.19 15.43
CA GLY A 203 0.87 8.19 15.16
C GLY A 203 1.39 9.56 14.77
N SER A 204 0.72 10.28 13.87
CA SER A 204 1.14 11.63 13.43
C SER A 204 1.17 12.67 14.57
N TYR A 205 0.29 12.56 15.56
CA TYR A 205 0.25 13.49 16.70
C TYR A 205 1.30 13.19 17.77
N PHE A 206 1.65 11.92 17.96
CA PHE A 206 2.53 11.48 19.06
C PHE A 206 3.92 11.03 18.59
N SER A 207 4.12 10.82 17.30
CA SER A 207 5.35 10.27 16.73
C SER A 207 5.65 10.95 15.39
N GLU A 208 6.92 11.28 15.21
CA GLU A 208 7.38 11.88 13.96
C GLU A 208 7.66 10.77 12.93
N PRO A 209 7.30 11.01 11.64
CA PRO A 209 7.73 10.14 10.56
C PRO A 209 9.23 9.92 10.57
N LYS A 210 9.62 8.65 10.44
CA LYS A 210 11.00 8.20 10.38
C LYS A 210 11.39 7.89 8.95
N ARG A 211 12.70 7.80 8.71
CA ARG A 211 13.24 7.36 7.42
C ARG A 211 12.69 5.97 7.07
N GLY A 212 12.22 5.81 5.84
CA GLY A 212 11.61 4.59 5.34
C GLY A 212 10.09 4.52 5.55
N ASP A 213 9.49 5.39 6.35
CA ASP A 213 8.03 5.41 6.51
C ASP A 213 7.34 5.84 5.21
N VAL A 214 6.20 5.22 4.91
CA VAL A 214 5.30 5.67 3.83
C VAL A 214 4.24 6.57 4.45
N ILE A 215 4.22 7.84 4.06
CA ILE A 215 3.33 8.85 4.65
C ILE A 215 2.31 9.35 3.64
N VAL A 216 1.11 9.67 4.14
CA VAL A 216 0.10 10.44 3.43
C VAL A 216 0.20 11.89 3.91
N PHE A 217 0.29 12.83 2.99
CA PHE A 217 0.34 14.25 3.31
C PHE A 217 -0.55 15.08 2.39
N LYS A 218 -1.00 16.23 2.88
CA LYS A 218 -1.77 17.19 2.12
C LYS A 218 -0.85 17.98 1.20
N ASP A 219 -1.25 18.13 -0.05
CA ASP A 219 -0.59 19.02 -1.00
C ASP A 219 -0.97 20.48 -0.71
N SER A 220 -0.24 21.12 0.20
CA SER A 220 -0.35 22.55 0.50
C SER A 220 0.43 23.43 -0.48
N GLN A 221 1.38 22.83 -1.19
CA GLN A 221 2.35 23.52 -2.05
C GLN A 221 1.97 23.49 -3.54
N GLY A 222 0.92 22.76 -3.92
CA GLY A 222 0.37 22.73 -5.28
C GLY A 222 1.18 21.84 -6.23
N TRP A 223 1.73 20.73 -5.75
CA TRP A 223 2.41 19.73 -6.55
C TRP A 223 1.49 19.08 -7.60
N ILE A 224 0.19 18.98 -7.31
CA ILE A 224 -0.81 18.46 -8.24
C ILE A 224 -1.83 19.53 -8.65
N PRO A 225 -2.22 19.59 -9.95
CA PRO A 225 -3.24 20.52 -10.41
C PRO A 225 -4.57 20.18 -9.75
N SER A 226 -5.21 21.19 -9.13
CA SER A 226 -6.48 21.02 -8.41
C SER A 226 -7.60 20.60 -9.37
N THR A 227 -7.80 19.29 -9.53
CA THR A 227 -8.93 18.76 -10.29
C THR A 227 -10.21 19.00 -9.48
N GLN A 228 -11.22 19.57 -10.14
CA GLN A 228 -12.41 20.18 -9.54
C GLN A 228 -13.07 19.29 -8.47
N LYS A 229 -13.08 19.80 -7.23
CA LYS A 229 -13.76 19.21 -6.07
C LYS A 229 -15.26 19.05 -6.37
N THR A 230 -15.73 17.82 -6.54
CA THR A 230 -17.17 17.53 -6.52
C THR A 230 -17.56 17.03 -5.12
N SER A 231 -17.80 17.98 -4.20
CA SER A 231 -18.31 17.66 -2.87
C SER A 231 -19.81 17.37 -2.94
N SER A 232 -20.20 16.14 -2.66
CA SER A 232 -21.59 15.78 -2.40
C SER A 232 -21.72 15.48 -0.91
N PRO A 233 -22.66 16.09 -0.17
CA PRO A 233 -22.82 15.86 1.27
C PRO A 233 -22.99 14.39 1.66
N LEU A 234 -23.59 13.58 0.78
CA LEU A 234 -23.73 12.14 0.98
C LEU A 234 -22.38 11.42 0.88
N LYS A 235 -21.54 11.81 -0.07
CA LYS A 235 -20.17 11.27 -0.20
C LYS A 235 -19.35 11.66 1.01
N ASP A 236 -19.44 12.91 1.47
CA ASP A 236 -18.71 13.38 2.64
C ASP A 236 -19.13 12.64 3.91
N ALA A 237 -20.43 12.39 4.11
CA ALA A 237 -20.93 11.58 5.23
C ALA A 237 -20.46 10.13 5.17
N LEU A 238 -20.41 9.52 3.98
CA LEU A 238 -19.91 8.16 3.78
C LEU A 238 -18.38 8.08 3.92
N SER A 239 -17.65 9.12 3.53
CA SER A 239 -16.20 9.24 3.74
C SER A 239 -15.87 9.45 5.22
N PHE A 240 -16.62 10.30 5.91
CA PHE A 240 -16.56 10.45 7.37
C PHE A 240 -16.89 9.13 8.08
N ALA A 241 -17.90 8.40 7.61
CA ALA A 241 -18.24 7.08 8.12
C ALA A 241 -17.22 5.99 7.71
N GLY A 242 -16.16 6.32 6.96
CA GLY A 242 -15.14 5.39 6.49
C GLY A 242 -15.67 4.29 5.56
N ILE A 243 -16.85 4.49 4.98
CA ILE A 243 -17.48 3.60 4.01
C ILE A 243 -16.92 3.89 2.61
N LEU A 244 -16.73 5.17 2.31
CA LEU A 244 -16.03 5.61 1.12
C LEU A 244 -14.60 6.05 1.48
N PRO A 245 -13.60 5.75 0.64
CA PRO A 245 -12.28 6.32 0.82
C PRO A 245 -12.31 7.83 0.53
N ASP A 246 -11.46 8.59 1.21
CA ASP A 246 -11.24 10.00 0.88
C ASP A 246 -10.56 10.08 -0.49
N THR A 247 -11.30 10.56 -1.50
CA THR A 247 -10.78 10.77 -2.87
C THR A 247 -10.42 12.24 -3.12
N SER A 248 -10.28 13.06 -2.08
CA SER A 248 -9.97 14.47 -2.29
C SER A 248 -8.61 14.61 -3.00
N SER A 249 -8.62 15.39 -4.08
CA SER A 249 -7.51 15.60 -5.02
C SER A 249 -6.33 16.38 -4.43
N ASN A 250 -6.17 16.42 -3.10
CA ASN A 250 -5.14 17.20 -2.42
C ASN A 250 -4.29 16.35 -1.46
N PHE A 251 -4.29 15.02 -1.61
CA PHE A 251 -3.45 14.13 -0.81
C PHE A 251 -2.49 13.34 -1.70
N LEU A 252 -1.27 13.18 -1.20
CA LEU A 252 -0.19 12.45 -1.86
C LEU A 252 0.37 11.41 -0.90
N VAL A 253 0.89 10.32 -1.48
CA VAL A 253 1.55 9.25 -0.73
C VAL A 253 2.95 9.08 -1.27
N LYS A 254 3.94 9.14 -0.38
CA LYS A 254 5.38 9.04 -0.69
C LYS A 254 6.14 8.41 0.49
N ARG A 255 7.35 7.94 0.24
CA ARG A 255 8.26 7.43 1.26
C ARG A 255 9.17 8.54 1.78
N VAL A 256 9.35 8.61 3.10
CA VAL A 256 10.30 9.51 3.75
C VAL A 256 11.72 8.99 3.51
N ILE A 257 12.54 9.79 2.83
CA ILE A 257 13.97 9.49 2.60
C ILE A 257 14.84 10.32 3.54
N GLY A 258 14.45 11.57 3.80
CA GLY A 258 15.14 12.47 4.73
C GLY A 258 14.20 13.04 5.78
N THR A 259 14.69 13.07 7.01
CA THR A 259 14.09 13.68 8.21
C THR A 259 14.82 14.98 8.58
N PRO A 260 14.28 15.83 9.48
CA PRO A 260 14.89 17.12 9.80
C PRO A 260 16.39 17.03 10.11
N GLY A 261 17.19 17.87 9.44
CA GLY A 261 18.64 17.92 9.57
C GLY A 261 19.41 17.02 8.59
N ASP A 262 18.75 16.05 7.95
CA ASP A 262 19.42 15.12 7.04
C ASP A 262 19.95 15.82 5.78
N VAL A 263 21.11 15.36 5.32
CA VAL A 263 21.64 15.69 4.01
C VAL A 263 21.32 14.53 3.07
N VAL A 264 20.44 14.75 2.10
CA VAL A 264 20.08 13.77 1.07
C VAL A 264 20.70 14.18 -0.25
N GLU A 265 21.43 13.28 -0.90
CA GLU A 265 22.11 13.56 -2.15
C GLU A 265 22.08 12.39 -3.13
N SER A 266 22.14 12.73 -4.41
CA SER A 266 22.30 11.81 -5.53
C SER A 266 23.13 12.48 -6.62
N ASP A 267 23.95 11.70 -7.32
CA ASP A 267 24.68 12.11 -8.51
C ASP A 267 23.89 11.89 -9.81
N GLY A 268 22.66 11.35 -9.72
CA GLY A 268 21.79 11.05 -10.85
C GLY A 268 22.07 9.72 -11.58
N ASN A 269 23.05 8.93 -11.13
CA ASN A 269 23.37 7.62 -11.74
C ASN A 269 23.65 6.51 -10.72
N GLY A 270 23.90 6.86 -9.47
CA GLY A 270 24.24 5.95 -8.38
C GLY A 270 23.13 5.79 -7.35
N LYS A 271 23.54 5.36 -6.15
CA LYS A 271 22.65 5.22 -4.99
C LYS A 271 22.30 6.57 -4.39
N ILE A 272 21.16 6.63 -3.70
CA ILE A 272 20.88 7.74 -2.79
C ILE A 272 21.87 7.67 -1.62
N LYS A 273 22.39 8.83 -1.21
CA LYS A 273 23.16 8.98 0.01
C LYS A 273 22.36 9.81 1.01
N VAL A 274 22.37 9.37 2.26
CA VAL A 274 21.79 10.10 3.39
C VAL A 274 22.88 10.27 4.44
N ASN A 275 23.18 11.50 4.81
CA ASN A 275 24.27 11.85 5.72
C ASN A 275 25.62 11.22 5.31
N GLY A 276 25.88 11.18 4.00
CA GLY A 276 27.09 10.61 3.39
C GLY A 276 27.11 9.08 3.27
N VAL A 277 26.08 8.37 3.73
CA VAL A 277 25.98 6.91 3.64
C VAL A 277 25.09 6.49 2.48
N GLU A 278 25.59 5.65 1.59
CA GLU A 278 24.80 5.08 0.49
C GLU A 278 23.77 4.07 1.00
N ILE A 279 22.50 4.26 0.62
CA ILE A 279 21.43 3.33 0.94
C ILE A 279 21.14 2.38 -0.24
N THR A 280 20.76 1.16 0.09
CA THR A 280 20.26 0.18 -0.90
C THR A 280 18.76 0.04 -0.71
N GLU A 281 18.00 0.33 -1.76
CA GLU A 281 16.55 0.50 -1.68
C GLU A 281 15.83 -0.71 -2.32
N PRO A 282 15.54 -1.78 -1.57
CA PRO A 282 14.91 -2.99 -2.11
C PRO A 282 13.44 -2.79 -2.52
N TYR A 283 12.85 -1.67 -2.09
CA TYR A 283 11.45 -1.31 -2.36
C TYR A 283 11.25 -0.58 -3.70
N LEU A 284 12.31 -0.31 -4.47
CA LEU A 284 12.17 0.37 -5.75
C LEU A 284 11.42 -0.47 -6.76
N TYR A 285 10.66 0.20 -7.62
CA TYR A 285 10.09 -0.44 -8.79
C TYR A 285 11.17 -1.14 -9.62
N PRO A 286 11.00 -2.40 -10.03
CA PRO A 286 12.04 -3.15 -10.72
C PRO A 286 12.60 -2.42 -11.95
N GLY A 287 13.93 -2.28 -12.00
CA GLY A 287 14.64 -1.62 -13.10
C GLY A 287 14.72 -0.09 -13.00
N ASN A 288 14.13 0.54 -11.99
CA ASN A 288 14.31 1.97 -11.76
C ASN A 288 15.67 2.28 -11.12
N PRO A 289 16.40 3.31 -11.60
CA PRO A 289 17.51 3.86 -10.84
C PRO A 289 16.99 4.60 -9.59
N PRO A 290 17.79 4.68 -8.51
CA PRO A 290 17.42 5.44 -7.31
C PRO A 290 17.09 6.91 -7.58
N SER A 291 17.81 7.56 -8.48
CA SER A 291 17.45 8.88 -9.03
C SER A 291 18.17 9.10 -10.35
N GLU A 292 17.48 9.73 -11.30
CA GLU A 292 18.05 10.23 -12.57
C GLU A 292 18.47 11.70 -12.46
N LEU A 293 18.07 12.36 -11.37
CA LEU A 293 18.39 13.76 -11.08
C LEU A 293 19.53 13.83 -10.09
N ALA A 294 20.53 14.65 -10.41
CA ALA A 294 21.58 15.04 -9.47
C ALA A 294 21.07 16.14 -8.54
N PHE A 295 21.20 15.93 -7.23
CA PHE A 295 20.78 16.91 -6.23
C PHE A 295 21.55 16.70 -4.92
N LYS A 296 21.59 17.76 -4.11
CA LYS A 296 22.04 17.72 -2.72
C LYS A 296 21.22 18.71 -1.93
N VAL A 297 20.51 18.22 -0.93
CA VAL A 297 19.60 19.02 -0.11
C VAL A 297 19.82 18.75 1.37
N THR A 298 19.57 19.74 2.20
CA THR A 298 19.52 19.61 3.66
C THR A 298 18.07 19.82 4.10
N VAL A 299 17.51 18.85 4.82
CA VAL A 299 16.11 18.89 5.24
C VAL A 299 15.93 19.91 6.38
N PRO A 300 15.07 20.93 6.22
CA PRO A 300 14.82 21.92 7.27
C PRO A 300 14.16 21.34 8.53
N ALA A 301 14.15 22.14 9.61
CA ALA A 301 13.42 21.79 10.83
C ALA A 301 11.93 21.53 10.53
N GLY A 302 11.37 20.48 11.12
CA GLY A 302 9.93 20.18 11.00
C GLY A 302 9.47 19.83 9.58
N LYS A 303 10.38 19.51 8.65
CA LYS A 303 10.04 19.08 7.29
C LYS A 303 10.63 17.73 6.93
N TYR A 304 10.13 17.16 5.84
CA TYR A 304 10.53 15.85 5.32
C TYR A 304 10.87 15.93 3.83
N PHE A 305 11.89 15.18 3.41
CA PHE A 305 12.20 14.95 2.01
C PHE A 305 11.66 13.58 1.60
N VAL A 306 10.77 13.55 0.62
CA VAL A 306 9.98 12.37 0.26
C VAL A 306 10.16 11.98 -1.20
N MET A 307 10.17 10.68 -1.47
CA MET A 307 10.31 10.14 -2.82
C MET A 307 9.30 9.03 -3.06
N GLY A 308 8.86 8.87 -4.31
CA GLY A 308 8.04 7.73 -4.71
C GLY A 308 8.90 6.48 -4.91
N ASP A 309 8.33 5.31 -4.71
CA ASP A 309 9.05 4.04 -4.93
C ASP A 309 9.18 3.69 -6.42
N HIS A 310 8.23 4.16 -7.24
CA HIS A 310 8.34 4.16 -8.69
C HIS A 310 9.00 5.47 -9.15
N ARG A 311 10.33 5.54 -9.03
CA ARG A 311 11.16 6.73 -9.22
C ARG A 311 10.95 7.44 -10.55
N SER A 312 10.79 6.69 -11.63
CA SER A 312 10.56 7.22 -12.99
C SER A 312 9.13 7.72 -13.22
N ASN A 313 8.19 7.38 -12.34
CA ASN A 313 6.77 7.74 -12.45
C ASN A 313 6.29 8.54 -11.22
N SER A 314 7.17 9.33 -10.62
CA SER A 314 6.90 10.05 -9.37
C SER A 314 7.37 11.50 -9.44
N ALA A 315 6.42 12.42 -9.53
CA ALA A 315 6.64 13.84 -9.24
C ALA A 315 6.70 14.05 -7.72
N ASP A 316 7.89 13.86 -7.15
CA ASP A 316 8.18 13.97 -5.72
C ASP A 316 9.15 15.11 -5.41
N SER A 317 9.69 15.15 -4.18
CA SER A 317 10.53 16.25 -3.70
C SER A 317 11.65 16.64 -4.66
N ARG A 318 12.21 15.68 -5.42
CA ARG A 318 13.30 15.92 -6.38
C ARG A 318 12.93 16.95 -7.46
N TYR A 319 11.67 16.94 -7.91
CA TYR A 319 11.18 17.82 -8.97
C TYR A 319 10.79 19.22 -8.47
N HIS A 320 10.74 19.40 -7.15
CA HIS A 320 10.35 20.65 -6.49
C HIS A 320 11.52 21.37 -5.81
N ILE A 321 12.77 20.93 -6.07
CA ILE A 321 13.99 21.54 -5.50
C ILE A 321 14.22 22.94 -6.05
N SER A 322 14.12 23.13 -7.37
CA SER A 322 14.34 24.43 -8.01
C SER A 322 13.34 25.50 -7.57
N ASP A 323 12.13 25.06 -7.23
CA ASP A 323 11.00 25.92 -6.94
C ASP A 323 10.91 26.23 -5.42
N GLY A 324 11.81 25.66 -4.62
CA GLY A 324 11.88 25.87 -3.17
C GLY A 324 10.80 25.12 -2.36
N THR A 325 10.00 24.26 -3.00
CA THR A 325 8.86 23.55 -2.41
C THR A 325 9.10 22.05 -2.24
N ALA A 326 10.37 21.62 -2.24
CA ALA A 326 10.77 20.21 -2.15
C ALA A 326 10.39 19.53 -0.84
N PHE A 327 10.21 20.27 0.25
CA PHE A 327 10.07 19.68 1.58
C PHE A 327 8.64 19.73 2.08
N ILE A 328 8.17 18.64 2.68
CA ILE A 328 6.81 18.52 3.21
C ILE A 328 6.81 18.94 4.68
N SER A 329 5.93 19.88 5.06
CA SER A 329 5.77 20.28 6.46
C SER A 329 5.19 19.14 7.29
N LYS A 330 5.65 18.99 8.53
CA LYS A 330 5.06 18.08 9.53
C LYS A 330 3.55 18.28 9.68
N ASP A 331 3.09 19.53 9.60
CA ASP A 331 1.66 19.86 9.75
C ASP A 331 0.79 19.37 8.58
N ASP A 332 1.40 19.13 7.42
CA ASP A 332 0.69 18.56 6.26
C ASP A 332 0.61 17.03 6.32
N VAL A 333 1.46 16.38 7.12
CA VAL A 333 1.47 14.93 7.27
C VAL A 333 0.22 14.48 8.00
N GLN A 334 -0.57 13.61 7.37
CA GLN A 334 -1.78 13.03 7.96
C GLN A 334 -1.49 11.78 8.78
N GLY A 335 -0.43 11.06 8.42
CA GLY A 335 0.05 9.87 9.13
C GLY A 335 0.67 8.82 8.22
N ASN A 336 1.12 7.74 8.85
CA ASN A 336 1.87 6.68 8.20
C ASN A 336 0.93 5.59 7.72
N VAL A 337 1.12 5.16 6.47
CA VAL A 337 0.44 4.01 5.90
C VAL A 337 0.98 2.74 6.56
N PHE A 338 0.10 1.92 7.11
CA PHE A 338 0.51 0.68 7.80
C PHE A 338 -0.16 -0.57 7.24
N VAL A 339 -1.28 -0.43 6.52
CA VAL A 339 -2.02 -1.56 5.96
C VAL A 339 -2.66 -1.19 4.62
N VAL A 340 -2.59 -2.13 3.68
CA VAL A 340 -3.47 -2.19 2.51
C VAL A 340 -4.69 -3.01 2.90
N ALA A 341 -5.86 -2.37 2.96
CA ALA A 341 -7.10 -2.98 3.40
C ALA A 341 -7.91 -3.59 2.25
N TRP A 342 -7.66 -3.15 1.02
CA TRP A 342 -8.32 -3.62 -0.20
C TRP A 342 -7.45 -3.31 -1.42
N PRO A 343 -7.43 -4.14 -2.47
CA PRO A 343 -8.20 -5.37 -2.69
C PRO A 343 -7.74 -6.57 -1.85
N LEU A 344 -8.59 -7.58 -1.66
CA LEU A 344 -8.30 -8.73 -0.77
C LEU A 344 -7.08 -9.55 -1.19
N ASN A 345 -6.73 -9.55 -2.49
CA ASN A 345 -5.53 -10.20 -3.02
C ASN A 345 -4.24 -9.42 -2.75
N HIS A 346 -4.35 -8.16 -2.32
CA HIS A 346 -3.24 -7.30 -1.90
C HIS A 346 -3.39 -6.84 -0.45
N PHE A 347 -4.24 -7.53 0.33
CA PHE A 347 -4.43 -7.22 1.73
C PHE A 347 -3.19 -7.60 2.53
N GLY A 348 -2.65 -6.66 3.31
CA GLY A 348 -1.47 -6.91 4.11
C GLY A 348 -0.95 -5.67 4.84
N LEU A 349 -0.12 -5.91 5.85
CA LEU A 349 0.66 -4.85 6.47
C LEU A 349 1.76 -4.39 5.51
N LEU A 350 2.07 -3.10 5.53
CA LEU A 350 3.22 -2.59 4.77
C LEU A 350 4.51 -3.17 5.35
N GLN A 351 5.43 -3.54 4.47
CA GLN A 351 6.76 -3.98 4.87
C GLN A 351 7.52 -2.82 5.51
N ASP A 352 8.13 -3.09 6.67
CA ASP A 352 9.02 -2.15 7.34
C ASP A 352 10.33 -2.05 6.56
N GLN A 353 10.68 -0.82 6.14
CA GLN A 353 11.91 -0.50 5.42
C GLN A 353 12.90 0.28 6.29
N SER A 354 12.67 0.37 7.61
CA SER A 354 13.55 1.06 8.55
C SER A 354 14.99 0.52 8.55
N SER A 355 15.17 -0.77 8.25
CA SER A 355 16.48 -1.42 8.17
C SER A 355 17.39 -0.83 7.08
N VAL A 356 16.82 -0.31 5.99
CA VAL A 356 17.54 0.41 4.92
C VAL A 356 18.29 1.62 5.46
N PHE A 357 17.74 2.23 6.52
CA PHE A 357 18.23 3.48 7.10
C PHE A 357 18.97 3.26 8.43
N SER A 358 19.13 2.02 8.88
CA SER A 358 19.67 1.68 10.21
C SER A 358 21.15 2.05 10.40
N SER A 359 21.93 2.13 9.32
CA SER A 359 23.34 2.50 9.33
C SER A 359 23.59 4.00 9.17
N ILE A 360 22.54 4.79 8.97
CA ILE A 360 22.65 6.23 8.73
C ILE A 360 22.91 6.93 10.07
N PRO A 361 23.99 7.71 10.19
CA PRO A 361 24.26 8.48 11.39
C PRO A 361 23.21 9.59 11.57
N GLU A 362 23.02 10.01 12.81
CA GLU A 362 22.23 11.20 13.11
C GLU A 362 22.79 12.43 12.38
N PRO A 363 21.93 13.39 11.99
CA PRO A 363 22.35 14.56 11.26
C PRO A 363 23.37 15.37 12.06
N THR A 364 24.47 15.72 11.40
CA THR A 364 25.55 16.53 12.01
C THR A 364 25.29 18.03 11.89
N SER A 365 24.36 18.43 11.01
CA SER A 365 23.91 19.80 10.83
C SER A 365 22.68 20.09 11.69
N THR A 366 22.69 21.23 12.39
CA THR A 366 21.47 21.79 12.97
C THR A 366 20.51 22.14 11.84
N PRO A 367 19.25 21.67 11.87
CA PRO A 367 18.29 22.01 10.83
C PRO A 367 18.07 23.52 10.83
N SER A 368 18.24 24.18 9.68
CA SER A 368 17.82 25.58 9.54
C SER A 368 16.29 25.66 9.64
N GLU A 369 15.79 26.73 10.28
CA GLU A 369 14.35 27.05 10.36
C GLU A 369 13.72 27.32 8.99
#